data_AF-A0A2U2B8U7-F1
#
_entry.id   AF-A0A2U2B8U7-F1
#
_cell.length_a   1.000
_cell.length_b   1.000
_cell.length_c   1.000
_cell.angle_alpha   90.00
_cell.angle_beta   90.00
_cell.angle_gamma   90.00
#
_symmetry.space_group_name_H-M   'P 1'
#
loop_
_entity.id
_entity.type
_entity.pdbx_description
1 polymer ?
#
loop_
_entity_poly.entity_id
_entity_poly.type
_entity_poly.pdbx_seq_one_letter_code
_entity_poly.pdbx_strand_id
1 'polypeptide(L)'
;MNNTCKTLILIALVLVSAIFSLNAQEKKQINILFIGNSFTARHDLRRLVKQVFEEGKPNLSVNVEKVIYGGQSLFQHNEFYCSQTFIEQSSIHDSTIQNRIAEMQKFLELNELPGGYVNFWQNIRKRKVKDFPKNLIEIAIKRHNVLLNKKIRRKWDYVVLQSWMDEIPDMNDGYAKYARKMARIAKEQGAEVILYITAPDIQNSKPVSGPLKQQNVDQEINFVIDLAKELKPYAVVHVPIAINMIQQGGTDLTFCYENDFHPNQRTAFLTANMFYAAFFKESTEGFMFNKVTENKTHANEQDPNVNLDPDGNPATVVFEKDEKNYLQRMSYNAVMRFMELWNK
;
A
#
# COMPACT_ATOMS: atom_id res chain seq x y z
N MET A 1 32.61 -7.65 60.88
CA MET A 1 32.51 -6.81 59.67
C MET A 1 31.75 -5.53 60.03
N ASN A 2 32.41 -4.38 59.92
CA ASN A 2 31.86 -3.05 60.27
C ASN A 2 30.59 -2.73 59.49
N ASN A 3 29.64 -2.04 60.14
CA ASN A 3 28.35 -1.65 59.56
C ASN A 3 28.50 -0.87 58.24
N THR A 4 29.60 -0.14 58.06
CA THR A 4 29.96 0.57 56.82
C THR A 4 30.16 -0.37 55.62
N CYS A 5 30.68 -1.58 55.86
CA CYS A 5 30.94 -2.57 54.81
C CYS A 5 29.64 -3.26 54.33
N LYS A 6 28.63 -3.36 55.20
CA LYS A 6 27.31 -3.89 54.84
C LYS A 6 26.50 -2.89 54.00
N THR A 7 26.60 -1.60 54.29
CA THR A 7 25.91 -0.54 53.53
C THR A 7 26.48 -0.37 52.12
N LEU A 8 27.81 -0.48 51.94
CA LEU A 8 28.45 -0.42 50.62
C LEU A 8 28.09 -1.61 49.72
N ILE A 9 27.96 -2.82 50.28
CA ILE A 9 27.54 -4.02 49.53
C ILE A 9 26.06 -3.91 49.11
N LEU A 10 25.20 -3.34 49.95
CA LEU A 10 23.78 -3.16 49.64
C LEU A 10 23.56 -2.11 48.53
N ILE A 11 24.32 -1.01 48.54
CA ILE A 11 24.26 0.02 47.49
C ILE A 11 24.79 -0.53 46.15
N ALA A 12 25.86 -1.34 46.18
CA ALA A 12 26.38 -1.99 44.97
C ALA A 12 25.38 -3.01 44.37
N LEU A 13 24.66 -3.77 45.20
CA LEU A 13 23.62 -4.70 44.73
C LEU A 13 22.40 -3.98 44.12
N VAL A 14 21.99 -2.84 44.68
CA VAL A 14 20.90 -2.01 44.11
C VAL A 14 21.34 -1.36 42.80
N LEU A 15 22.58 -0.86 42.69
CA LEU A 15 23.11 -0.30 41.44
C LEU A 15 23.31 -1.36 40.35
N VAL A 16 23.73 -2.58 40.69
CA VAL A 16 23.83 -3.67 39.71
C VAL A 16 22.44 -4.09 39.22
N SER A 17 21.43 -4.14 40.09
CA SER A 17 20.05 -4.43 39.66
C SER A 17 19.41 -3.32 38.81
N ALA A 18 19.78 -2.05 39.02
CA ALA A 18 19.30 -0.94 38.21
C ALA A 18 19.93 -0.88 36.81
N ILE A 19 21.14 -1.43 36.62
CA ILE A 19 21.82 -1.48 35.32
C ILE A 19 21.27 -2.61 34.43
N PHE A 20 20.74 -3.69 35.01
CA PHE A 20 20.15 -4.81 34.25
C PHE A 20 18.65 -4.64 33.92
N SER A 21 18.00 -3.56 34.39
CA SER A 21 16.64 -3.19 33.95
C SER A 21 16.61 -2.15 32.84
N LEU A 22 17.73 -1.92 32.14
CA LEU A 22 17.68 -1.47 30.75
C LEU A 22 16.99 -2.57 29.95
N ASN A 23 15.65 -2.49 29.94
CA ASN A 23 14.76 -3.31 29.15
C ASN A 23 15.34 -3.40 27.73
N ALA A 24 15.92 -4.55 27.41
CA ALA A 24 15.94 -5.03 26.04
C ALA A 24 14.47 -5.26 25.66
N GLN A 25 13.75 -4.17 25.38
CA GLN A 25 12.39 -4.24 24.87
C GLN A 25 12.50 -4.97 23.55
N GLU A 26 11.97 -6.18 23.52
CA GLU A 26 12.04 -7.06 22.36
C GLU A 26 11.61 -6.27 21.12
N LYS A 27 12.48 -6.23 20.11
CA LYS A 27 12.23 -5.47 18.89
C LYS A 27 10.98 -6.05 18.23
N LYS A 28 9.87 -5.34 18.28
CA LYS A 28 8.61 -5.78 17.68
C LYS A 28 8.82 -5.87 16.17
N GLN A 29 8.50 -7.01 15.56
CA GLN A 29 8.60 -7.18 14.12
C GLN A 29 7.21 -7.35 13.51
N ILE A 30 6.95 -6.69 12.40
CA ILE A 30 5.74 -6.89 11.59
C ILE A 30 6.09 -7.18 10.12
N ASN A 31 5.22 -7.92 9.46
CA ASN A 31 5.31 -8.31 8.06
C ASN A 31 4.06 -7.84 7.31
N ILE A 32 4.27 -7.03 6.27
CA ILE A 32 3.21 -6.42 5.48
C ILE A 32 3.32 -6.89 4.02
N LEU A 33 2.25 -7.46 3.49
CA LEU A 33 2.14 -7.79 2.07
C LEU A 33 1.30 -6.76 1.34
N PHE A 34 1.84 -6.16 0.30
CA PHE A 34 1.09 -5.28 -0.59
C PHE A 34 0.60 -6.04 -1.83
N ILE A 35 -0.72 -6.07 -2.05
CA ILE A 35 -1.36 -6.56 -3.27
C ILE A 35 -1.85 -5.36 -4.08
N GLY A 36 -1.34 -5.21 -5.30
CA GLY A 36 -1.75 -4.07 -6.13
C GLY A 36 -1.05 -4.00 -7.49
N ASN A 37 -0.93 -2.80 -8.02
CA ASN A 37 -0.39 -2.55 -9.35
C ASN A 37 0.71 -1.49 -9.34
N SER A 38 0.88 -0.78 -10.46
CA SER A 38 1.87 0.28 -10.59
C SER A 38 1.74 1.37 -9.54
N PHE A 39 0.56 1.69 -9.02
CA PHE A 39 0.38 2.70 -7.97
C PHE A 39 1.05 2.31 -6.65
N THR A 40 1.18 1.00 -6.39
CA THR A 40 1.97 0.46 -5.28
C THR A 40 3.46 0.28 -5.65
N ALA A 41 3.76 0.04 -6.93
CA ALA A 41 5.10 -0.27 -7.40
C ALA A 41 6.02 0.95 -7.51
N ARG A 42 5.42 2.06 -7.94
CA ARG A 42 6.08 3.34 -8.20
C ARG A 42 6.62 3.92 -6.88
N HIS A 43 7.75 4.61 -6.98
CA HIS A 43 8.52 5.19 -5.87
C HIS A 43 8.93 4.20 -4.77
N ASP A 44 8.79 2.90 -5.04
CA ASP A 44 8.85 1.81 -4.08
C ASP A 44 8.04 2.09 -2.82
N LEU A 45 6.78 2.51 -2.97
CA LEU A 45 5.89 2.98 -1.90
C LEU A 45 5.98 2.14 -0.62
N ARG A 46 5.98 0.81 -0.71
CA ARG A 46 6.11 -0.09 0.46
C ARG A 46 7.38 0.18 1.30
N ARG A 47 8.50 0.55 0.66
CA ARG A 47 9.76 0.89 1.35
C ARG A 47 9.68 2.27 1.99
N LEU A 48 8.98 3.22 1.37
CA LEU A 48 8.66 4.50 2.00
C LEU A 48 7.80 4.27 3.26
N VAL A 49 6.78 3.40 3.19
CA VAL A 49 5.97 3.03 4.36
C VAL A 49 6.84 2.43 5.48
N LYS A 50 7.72 1.47 5.14
CA LYS A 50 8.71 0.92 6.10
C LYS A 50 9.54 2.02 6.74
N GLN A 51 10.10 2.94 5.93
CA GLN A 51 10.94 4.02 6.42
C GLN A 51 10.21 4.93 7.41
N VAL A 52 9.00 5.38 7.07
CA VAL A 52 8.22 6.26 7.94
C VAL A 52 7.80 5.55 9.23
N PHE A 53 7.45 4.25 9.15
CA PHE A 53 7.10 3.46 10.32
C PHE A 53 8.28 3.29 11.28
N GLU A 54 9.45 2.93 10.76
CA GLU A 54 10.64 2.70 11.59
C GLU A 54 11.22 4.00 12.15
N GLU A 55 11.02 5.13 11.47
CA GLU A 55 11.36 6.45 12.01
C GLU A 55 10.48 6.80 13.21
N GLY A 56 9.15 6.70 13.07
CA GLY A 56 8.21 7.04 14.13
C GLY A 56 8.17 6.04 15.28
N LYS A 57 8.53 4.78 15.01
CA LYS A 57 8.61 3.68 15.99
C LYS A 57 9.99 3.02 15.94
N PRO A 58 11.03 3.58 16.59
CA PRO A 58 12.41 3.07 16.51
C PRO A 58 12.60 1.61 16.96
N ASN A 59 11.72 1.11 17.83
CA ASN A 59 11.74 -0.27 18.33
C ASN A 59 10.92 -1.25 17.45
N LEU A 60 10.33 -0.78 16.34
CA LEU A 60 9.60 -1.58 15.37
C LEU A 60 10.53 -1.96 14.21
N SER A 61 10.52 -3.22 13.79
CA SER A 61 11.07 -3.65 12.52
C SER A 61 9.95 -4.00 11.55
N VAL A 62 9.96 -3.37 10.38
CA VAL A 62 8.92 -3.57 9.37
C VAL A 62 9.51 -4.32 8.18
N ASN A 63 8.87 -5.42 7.80
CA ASN A 63 9.18 -6.14 6.57
C ASN A 63 8.06 -5.93 5.56
N VAL A 64 8.43 -5.66 4.31
CA VAL A 64 7.47 -5.39 3.25
C VAL A 64 7.76 -6.22 2.00
N GLU A 65 6.79 -7.01 1.56
CA GLU A 65 6.80 -7.66 0.25
C GLU A 65 5.63 -7.16 -0.61
N LYS A 66 5.65 -7.51 -1.88
CA LYS A 66 4.66 -7.06 -2.85
C LYS A 66 4.31 -8.16 -3.86
N VAL A 67 3.04 -8.23 -4.24
CA VAL A 67 2.56 -8.96 -5.41
C VAL A 67 1.90 -7.94 -6.32
N ILE A 68 2.58 -7.63 -7.43
CA ILE A 68 2.19 -6.53 -8.31
C ILE A 68 2.08 -6.96 -9.75
N TYR A 69 0.98 -6.58 -10.40
CA TYR A 69 0.80 -6.70 -11.84
C TYR A 69 0.36 -5.35 -12.42
N GLY A 70 1.08 -4.82 -13.41
CA GLY A 70 0.85 -3.47 -13.94
C GLY A 70 -0.54 -3.29 -14.56
N GLY A 71 -1.26 -2.23 -14.16
CA GLY A 71 -2.59 -1.90 -14.66
C GLY A 71 -3.74 -2.82 -14.22
N GLN A 72 -3.50 -3.71 -13.24
CA GLN A 72 -4.45 -4.72 -12.79
C GLN A 72 -5.17 -4.29 -11.51
N SER A 73 -6.43 -4.69 -11.31
CA SER A 73 -7.13 -4.52 -10.04
C SER A 73 -7.26 -5.86 -9.30
N LEU A 74 -7.86 -5.83 -8.10
CA LEU A 74 -8.06 -7.03 -7.31
C LEU A 74 -8.87 -8.12 -8.04
N PHE A 75 -9.69 -7.74 -9.03
CA PHE A 75 -10.35 -8.69 -9.94
C PHE A 75 -9.34 -9.61 -10.61
N GLN A 76 -8.37 -9.07 -11.36
CA GLN A 76 -7.42 -9.91 -12.07
C GLN A 76 -6.45 -10.61 -11.10
N HIS A 77 -6.08 -9.95 -10.00
CA HIS A 77 -5.29 -10.60 -8.95
C HIS A 77 -5.95 -11.89 -8.43
N ASN A 78 -7.26 -11.87 -8.25
CA ASN A 78 -8.03 -13.01 -7.75
C ASN A 78 -8.33 -14.04 -8.85
N GLU A 79 -8.87 -13.60 -9.98
CA GLU A 79 -9.44 -14.49 -11.00
C GLU A 79 -8.38 -15.10 -11.94
N PHE A 80 -7.28 -14.38 -12.23
CA PHE A 80 -6.33 -14.80 -13.25
C PHE A 80 -4.91 -15.01 -12.74
N TYR A 81 -4.53 -14.36 -11.63
CA TYR A 81 -3.16 -14.43 -11.10
C TYR A 81 -3.04 -15.17 -9.78
N CYS A 82 -4.14 -15.66 -9.21
CA CYS A 82 -4.18 -16.40 -7.95
C CYS A 82 -3.38 -15.74 -6.82
N SER A 83 -3.46 -14.42 -6.67
CA SER A 83 -2.60 -13.65 -5.74
C SER A 83 -2.86 -14.00 -4.27
N GLN A 84 -4.02 -14.59 -3.95
CA GLN A 84 -4.32 -15.16 -2.64
C GLN A 84 -3.30 -16.20 -2.18
N THR A 85 -2.63 -16.91 -3.10
CA THR A 85 -1.52 -17.84 -2.80
C THR A 85 -0.44 -17.19 -1.95
N PHE A 86 -0.14 -15.91 -2.20
CA PHE A 86 0.91 -15.20 -1.47
C PHE A 86 0.44 -14.71 -0.11
N ILE A 87 -0.87 -14.51 0.09
CA ILE A 87 -1.47 -14.25 1.41
C ILE A 87 -1.39 -15.52 2.25
N GLU A 88 -1.73 -16.67 1.66
CA GLU A 88 -1.76 -17.98 2.32
C GLU A 88 -0.39 -18.64 2.44
N GLN A 89 0.69 -17.98 1.99
CA GLN A 89 1.95 -18.65 1.71
C GLN A 89 2.52 -19.45 2.90
N SER A 90 2.30 -19.00 4.14
CA SER A 90 2.80 -19.69 5.34
C SER A 90 2.10 -21.00 5.67
N SER A 91 0.91 -21.25 5.12
CA SER A 91 0.09 -22.43 5.43
C SER A 91 -0.34 -23.24 4.20
N ILE A 92 -0.25 -22.65 3.00
CA ILE A 92 -0.69 -23.29 1.77
C ILE A 92 0.18 -24.49 1.40
N HIS A 93 -0.48 -25.59 1.04
CA HIS A 93 0.17 -26.81 0.56
C HIS A 93 0.62 -26.70 -0.90
N ASP A 94 1.71 -27.37 -1.25
CA ASP A 94 2.31 -27.33 -2.59
C ASP A 94 1.34 -27.81 -3.68
N SER A 95 0.52 -28.82 -3.38
CA SER A 95 -0.51 -29.30 -4.30
C SER A 95 -1.54 -28.21 -4.65
N THR A 96 -1.90 -27.35 -3.70
CA THR A 96 -2.79 -26.21 -3.97
C THR A 96 -2.13 -25.18 -4.87
N ILE A 97 -0.83 -24.91 -4.67
CA ILE A 97 -0.06 -24.02 -5.55
C ILE A 97 0.01 -24.60 -6.96
N GLN A 98 0.30 -25.89 -7.09
CA GLN A 98 0.34 -26.60 -8.39
C GLN A 98 -1.00 -26.57 -9.10
N ASN A 99 -2.11 -26.80 -8.40
CA ASN A 99 -3.46 -26.70 -8.98
C ASN A 99 -3.76 -25.30 -9.52
N ARG A 100 -3.37 -24.24 -8.78
CA ARG A 100 -3.53 -22.85 -9.23
C ARG A 100 -2.64 -22.53 -10.43
N ILE A 101 -1.43 -23.08 -10.50
CA ILE A 101 -0.58 -22.99 -11.70
C ILE A 101 -1.28 -23.65 -12.89
N ALA A 102 -1.84 -24.84 -12.73
CA ALA A 102 -2.55 -25.54 -13.80
C ALA A 102 -3.79 -24.77 -14.26
N GLU A 103 -4.53 -24.13 -13.34
CA GLU A 103 -5.64 -23.23 -13.69
C GLU A 103 -5.17 -22.03 -14.51
N MET A 104 -4.08 -21.37 -14.09
CA MET A 104 -3.50 -20.26 -14.85
C MET A 104 -3.01 -20.68 -16.24
N GLN A 105 -2.47 -21.90 -16.40
CA GLN A 105 -2.05 -22.44 -17.70
C GLN A 105 -3.24 -22.57 -18.66
N LYS A 106 -4.41 -22.99 -18.18
CA LYS A 106 -5.64 -23.04 -19.01
C LYS A 106 -6.02 -21.66 -19.55
N PHE A 107 -5.80 -20.59 -18.80
CA PHE A 107 -6.05 -19.23 -19.30
C PHE A 107 -5.11 -18.83 -20.46
N LEU A 108 -3.90 -19.40 -20.54
CA LEU A 108 -2.98 -19.15 -21.65
C LEU A 108 -3.45 -19.82 -22.96
N GLU A 109 -4.22 -20.89 -22.86
CA GLU A 109 -4.75 -21.67 -23.99
C GLU A 109 -6.06 -21.10 -24.56
N LEU A 110 -6.64 -20.08 -23.92
CA LEU A 110 -7.89 -19.48 -24.38
C LEU A 110 -7.73 -18.82 -25.76
N ASN A 111 -8.70 -19.11 -26.63
CA ASN A 111 -8.88 -18.47 -27.95
C ASN A 111 -9.90 -17.33 -27.91
N GLU A 112 -10.71 -17.25 -26.85
CA GLU A 112 -11.72 -16.21 -26.64
C GLU A 112 -11.53 -15.55 -25.28
N LEU A 113 -11.99 -14.29 -25.16
CA LEU A 113 -11.92 -13.56 -23.90
C LEU A 113 -12.91 -14.15 -22.87
N PRO A 114 -12.49 -14.38 -21.61
CA PRO A 114 -13.43 -14.80 -20.58
C PRO A 114 -14.59 -13.80 -20.42
N GLY A 115 -15.83 -14.28 -20.33
CA GLY A 115 -17.00 -13.41 -20.19
C GLY A 115 -16.91 -12.45 -18.99
N GLY A 116 -16.37 -12.92 -17.86
CA GLY A 116 -16.10 -12.07 -16.69
C GLY A 116 -15.10 -10.96 -16.95
N TYR A 117 -14.09 -11.20 -17.81
CA TYR A 117 -13.11 -10.20 -18.21
C TYR A 117 -13.75 -9.12 -19.11
N VAL A 118 -14.59 -9.54 -20.06
CA VAL A 118 -15.37 -8.63 -20.92
C VAL A 118 -16.30 -7.76 -20.08
N ASN A 119 -17.09 -8.39 -19.19
CA ASN A 119 -17.99 -7.69 -18.27
C ASN A 119 -17.25 -6.66 -17.41
N PHE A 120 -16.11 -7.04 -16.83
CA PHE A 120 -15.33 -6.16 -15.98
C PHE A 120 -14.88 -4.89 -16.74
N TRP A 121 -14.41 -5.02 -17.97
CA TRP A 121 -14.01 -3.84 -18.75
C TRP A 121 -15.19 -2.98 -19.19
N GLN A 122 -16.27 -3.60 -19.68
CA GLN A 122 -17.42 -2.88 -20.24
C GLN A 122 -18.33 -2.26 -19.18
N ASN A 123 -18.66 -3.01 -18.13
CA ASN A 123 -19.71 -2.63 -17.19
C ASN A 123 -19.16 -2.04 -15.89
N ILE A 124 -18.01 -2.55 -15.42
CA ILE A 124 -17.36 -2.04 -14.19
C ILE A 124 -16.49 -0.84 -14.52
N ARG A 125 -15.51 -1.00 -15.41
CA ARG A 125 -14.61 0.09 -15.80
C ARG A 125 -15.21 1.08 -16.79
N LYS A 126 -16.26 0.70 -17.50
CA LYS A 126 -16.87 1.50 -18.58
C LYS A 126 -15.84 1.96 -19.61
N ARG A 127 -14.95 1.04 -20.00
CA ARG A 127 -13.83 1.28 -20.92
C ARG A 127 -13.79 0.21 -22.00
N LYS A 128 -13.07 0.51 -23.09
CA LYS A 128 -12.78 -0.47 -24.15
C LYS A 128 -12.11 -1.70 -23.53
N VAL A 129 -12.60 -2.88 -23.89
CA VAL A 129 -11.99 -4.17 -23.51
C VAL A 129 -10.57 -4.19 -24.05
N LYS A 130 -9.60 -4.43 -23.16
CA LYS A 130 -8.18 -4.55 -23.53
C LYS A 130 -7.85 -5.98 -23.91
N ASP A 131 -6.71 -6.17 -24.57
CA ASP A 131 -6.18 -7.51 -24.84
C ASP A 131 -6.03 -8.32 -23.56
N PHE A 132 -6.24 -9.64 -23.65
CA PHE A 132 -6.11 -10.52 -22.50
C PHE A 132 -4.64 -10.61 -22.06
N PRO A 133 -4.32 -10.35 -20.78
CA PRO A 133 -2.93 -10.13 -20.35
C PRO A 133 -2.17 -11.45 -20.12
N LYS A 134 -2.02 -12.28 -21.16
CA LYS A 134 -1.34 -13.60 -21.08
C LYS A 134 0.07 -13.48 -20.51
N ASN A 135 0.82 -12.44 -20.88
CA ASN A 135 2.15 -12.16 -20.34
C ASN A 135 2.16 -11.96 -18.81
N LEU A 136 1.11 -11.36 -18.23
CA LEU A 136 1.01 -11.19 -16.77
C LEU A 136 0.65 -12.51 -16.07
N ILE A 137 -0.13 -13.38 -16.73
CA ILE A 137 -0.42 -14.74 -16.26
C ILE A 137 0.86 -15.58 -16.25
N GLU A 138 1.70 -15.49 -17.28
CA GLU A 138 3.02 -16.15 -17.29
C GLU A 138 3.92 -15.68 -16.14
N ILE A 139 3.93 -14.36 -15.86
CA ILE A 139 4.64 -13.81 -14.71
C ILE A 139 4.06 -14.35 -13.40
N ALA A 140 2.73 -14.48 -13.30
CA ALA A 140 2.08 -15.04 -12.12
C ALA A 140 2.49 -16.51 -11.91
N ILE A 141 2.46 -17.34 -12.95
CA ILE A 141 2.93 -18.73 -12.93
C ILE A 141 4.40 -18.78 -12.47
N LYS A 142 5.28 -17.96 -13.05
CA LYS A 142 6.69 -17.89 -12.66
C LYS A 142 6.86 -17.58 -11.17
N ARG A 143 6.08 -16.64 -10.62
CA ARG A 143 6.12 -16.31 -9.19
C ARG A 143 5.64 -17.45 -8.30
N HIS A 144 4.62 -18.21 -8.74
CA HIS A 144 4.16 -19.39 -8.01
C HIS A 144 5.20 -20.51 -8.01
N ASN A 145 5.89 -20.73 -9.14
CA ASN A 145 7.03 -21.66 -9.21
C ASN A 145 8.18 -21.24 -8.29
N VAL A 146 8.46 -19.94 -8.17
CA VAL A 146 9.44 -19.44 -7.19
C VAL A 146 8.97 -19.72 -5.75
N LEU A 147 7.67 -19.57 -5.46
CA LEU A 147 7.13 -19.86 -4.14
C LEU A 147 7.20 -21.35 -3.75
N LEU A 148 6.95 -22.25 -4.70
CA LEU A 148 7.10 -23.70 -4.50
C LEU A 148 8.50 -24.04 -3.99
N ASN A 149 9.53 -23.43 -4.59
CA ASN A 149 10.92 -23.67 -4.25
C ASN A 149 11.40 -22.92 -2.98
N LYS A 150 10.55 -22.09 -2.36
CA LYS A 150 10.93 -21.27 -1.20
C LYS A 150 10.91 -22.11 0.08
N LYS A 151 12.07 -22.24 0.72
CA LYS A 151 12.24 -23.02 1.98
C LYS A 151 11.45 -22.45 3.16
N ILE A 152 11.34 -21.13 3.25
CA ILE A 152 10.64 -20.43 4.33
C ILE A 152 9.59 -19.52 3.70
N ARG A 153 8.31 -19.82 3.96
CA ARG A 153 7.17 -19.03 3.51
C ARG A 153 6.68 -18.17 4.66
N ARG A 154 6.58 -16.86 4.41
CA ARG A 154 6.39 -15.84 5.44
C ARG A 154 4.92 -15.76 5.85
N LYS A 155 4.66 -15.68 7.16
CA LYS A 155 3.34 -15.31 7.69
C LYS A 155 3.21 -13.78 7.70
N TRP A 156 2.02 -13.30 7.37
CA TRP A 156 1.72 -11.87 7.33
C TRP A 156 1.00 -11.41 8.58
N ASP A 157 1.38 -10.25 9.08
CA ASP A 157 0.66 -9.54 10.12
C ASP A 157 -0.38 -8.60 9.50
N TYR A 158 -0.06 -8.04 8.32
CA TYR A 158 -0.94 -7.14 7.58
C TYR A 158 -0.94 -7.44 6.08
N VAL A 159 -2.11 -7.32 5.46
CA VAL A 159 -2.27 -7.36 4.00
C VAL A 159 -2.89 -6.05 3.53
N VAL A 160 -2.18 -5.33 2.67
CA VAL A 160 -2.65 -4.11 2.01
C VAL A 160 -3.31 -4.49 0.69
N LEU A 161 -4.57 -4.11 0.53
CA LEU A 161 -5.38 -4.34 -0.66
C LEU A 161 -5.57 -3.02 -1.39
N GLN A 162 -4.96 -2.89 -2.57
CA GLN A 162 -5.03 -1.68 -3.38
C GLN A 162 -6.23 -1.69 -4.32
N SER A 163 -6.96 -0.58 -4.38
CA SER A 163 -8.04 -0.33 -5.34
C SER A 163 -7.52 0.19 -6.69
N TRP A 164 -8.24 -0.03 -7.80
CA TRP A 164 -7.82 0.49 -9.11
C TRP A 164 -8.96 0.63 -10.15
N MET A 165 -9.56 1.83 -10.19
CA MET A 165 -10.58 2.22 -11.16
C MET A 165 -11.73 1.19 -11.22
N ASP A 166 -12.11 0.67 -10.06
CA ASP A 166 -13.15 -0.34 -9.88
C ASP A 166 -13.96 -0.14 -8.59
N GLU A 167 -13.85 1.03 -7.98
CA GLU A 167 -14.61 1.53 -6.84
C GLU A 167 -16.00 2.00 -7.31
N ILE A 168 -16.87 1.05 -7.66
CA ILE A 168 -18.24 1.34 -8.12
C ILE A 168 -19.25 1.22 -6.97
N PRO A 169 -20.41 1.91 -7.03
CA PRO A 169 -21.42 1.84 -5.97
C PRO A 169 -21.98 0.44 -5.68
N ASP A 170 -21.89 -0.50 -6.63
CA ASP A 170 -22.35 -1.88 -6.41
C ASP A 170 -21.34 -2.67 -5.57
N MET A 171 -21.69 -2.88 -4.29
CA MET A 171 -20.91 -3.62 -3.30
C MET A 171 -20.73 -5.12 -3.62
N ASN A 172 -21.45 -5.66 -4.61
CA ASN A 172 -21.37 -7.05 -5.04
C ASN A 172 -20.44 -7.28 -6.24
N ASP A 173 -19.90 -6.22 -6.84
CA ASP A 173 -18.93 -6.32 -7.93
C ASP A 173 -17.74 -5.36 -7.70
N GLY A 174 -16.84 -5.26 -8.68
CA GLY A 174 -15.68 -4.37 -8.64
C GLY A 174 -14.80 -4.58 -7.41
N TYR A 175 -14.26 -3.48 -6.88
CA TYR A 175 -13.33 -3.50 -5.77
C TYR A 175 -13.91 -4.18 -4.52
N ALA A 176 -15.16 -3.89 -4.15
CA ALA A 176 -15.78 -4.41 -2.93
C ALA A 176 -15.83 -5.95 -2.92
N LYS A 177 -16.26 -6.56 -4.02
CA LYS A 177 -16.30 -8.03 -4.18
C LYS A 177 -14.95 -8.69 -3.91
N TYR A 178 -13.89 -8.18 -4.54
CA TYR A 178 -12.57 -8.80 -4.45
C TYR A 178 -11.83 -8.42 -3.17
N ALA A 179 -12.02 -7.20 -2.66
CA ALA A 179 -11.54 -6.79 -1.34
C ALA A 179 -12.14 -7.70 -0.25
N ARG A 180 -13.45 -7.98 -0.29
CA ARG A 180 -14.12 -8.91 0.63
C ARG A 180 -13.51 -10.31 0.57
N LYS A 181 -13.33 -10.86 -0.62
CA LYS A 181 -12.76 -12.21 -0.80
C LYS A 181 -11.32 -12.28 -0.26
N MET A 182 -10.48 -11.31 -0.59
CA MET A 182 -9.08 -11.29 -0.13
C MET A 182 -8.95 -10.96 1.36
N ALA A 183 -9.78 -10.08 1.89
CA ALA A 183 -9.82 -9.74 3.30
C ALA A 183 -10.19 -10.96 4.15
N ARG A 184 -11.20 -11.74 3.72
CA ARG A 184 -11.54 -13.00 4.38
C ARG A 184 -10.35 -13.96 4.44
N ILE A 185 -9.67 -14.16 3.32
CA ILE A 185 -8.48 -15.03 3.25
C ILE A 185 -7.37 -14.52 4.17
N ALA A 186 -7.07 -13.21 4.16
CA ALA A 186 -6.07 -12.62 5.05
C ALA A 186 -6.40 -12.87 6.53
N LYS A 187 -7.66 -12.64 6.92
CA LYS A 187 -8.14 -12.86 8.30
C LYS A 187 -8.08 -14.33 8.71
N GLU A 188 -8.40 -15.27 7.81
CA GLU A 188 -8.23 -16.71 8.04
C GLU A 188 -6.77 -17.11 8.27
N GLN A 189 -5.81 -16.36 7.72
CA GLN A 189 -4.38 -16.52 7.99
C GLN A 189 -3.91 -15.80 9.26
N GLY A 190 -4.82 -15.11 9.97
CA GLY A 190 -4.51 -14.29 11.15
C GLY A 190 -3.85 -12.96 10.83
N ALA A 191 -3.96 -12.48 9.58
CA ALA A 191 -3.49 -11.16 9.18
C ALA A 191 -4.61 -10.12 9.25
N GLU A 192 -4.25 -8.91 9.65
CA GLU A 192 -5.12 -7.75 9.57
C GLU A 192 -5.14 -7.15 8.17
N VAL A 193 -6.21 -6.44 7.82
CA VAL A 193 -6.41 -5.90 6.47
C VAL A 193 -6.28 -4.38 6.47
N ILE A 194 -5.59 -3.85 5.48
CA ILE A 194 -5.51 -2.41 5.21
C ILE A 194 -6.08 -2.16 3.82
N LEU A 195 -7.10 -1.30 3.71
CA LEU A 195 -7.61 -0.86 2.41
C LEU A 195 -6.79 0.34 1.93
N TYR A 196 -6.20 0.24 0.74
CA TYR A 196 -5.45 1.33 0.11
C TYR A 196 -6.22 1.82 -1.11
N ILE A 197 -6.89 2.96 -0.96
CA ILE A 197 -7.70 3.57 -2.02
C ILE A 197 -6.84 4.58 -2.78
N THR A 198 -6.69 4.35 -4.09
CA THR A 198 -5.84 5.16 -4.98
C THR A 198 -6.61 6.34 -5.58
N ALA A 199 -5.92 7.28 -6.22
CA ALA A 199 -6.50 8.54 -6.69
C ALA A 199 -6.36 8.84 -8.19
N PRO A 200 -6.50 7.86 -9.10
CA PRO A 200 -6.20 8.08 -10.52
C PRO A 200 -6.98 9.21 -11.18
N ASP A 201 -8.20 9.44 -10.72
CA ASP A 201 -9.15 10.34 -11.39
C ASP A 201 -9.18 11.77 -10.84
N ILE A 202 -8.51 12.03 -9.72
CA ILE A 202 -8.60 13.32 -9.00
C ILE A 202 -7.24 13.97 -8.72
N GLN A 203 -6.15 13.24 -8.97
CA GLN A 203 -4.80 13.79 -8.98
C GLN A 203 -4.62 14.76 -10.16
N ASN A 204 -4.09 15.96 -9.89
CA ASN A 204 -3.85 17.00 -10.88
C ASN A 204 -2.38 17.03 -11.31
N SER A 205 -2.14 17.15 -12.63
CA SER A 205 -0.81 17.38 -13.20
C SER A 205 -0.46 18.85 -13.38
N LYS A 206 -1.43 19.75 -13.18
CA LYS A 206 -1.31 21.21 -13.26
C LYS A 206 -1.95 21.87 -12.04
N PRO A 207 -1.57 23.10 -11.66
CA PRO A 207 -2.26 23.86 -10.63
C PRO A 207 -3.78 23.88 -10.84
N VAL A 208 -4.53 23.88 -9.75
CA VAL A 208 -6.01 23.89 -9.77
C VAL A 208 -6.54 24.98 -8.85
N SER A 209 -7.69 25.56 -9.19
CA SER A 209 -8.38 26.56 -8.36
C SER A 209 -9.33 25.94 -7.31
N GLY A 210 -9.47 24.63 -7.32
CA GLY A 210 -10.37 23.90 -6.43
C GLY A 210 -10.30 22.38 -6.65
N PRO A 211 -11.04 21.59 -5.86
CA PRO A 211 -11.03 20.14 -5.95
C PRO A 211 -11.52 19.60 -7.29
N LEU A 212 -10.82 18.59 -7.81
CA LEU A 212 -11.22 17.89 -9.02
C LEU A 212 -12.29 16.82 -8.73
N LYS A 213 -13.34 16.79 -9.56
CA LYS A 213 -14.41 15.78 -9.54
C LYS A 213 -14.98 15.51 -8.13
N GLN A 214 -15.32 16.57 -7.39
CA GLN A 214 -15.81 16.48 -6.00
C GLN A 214 -16.91 15.43 -5.80
N GLN A 215 -17.89 15.37 -6.71
CA GLN A 215 -18.97 14.38 -6.64
C GLN A 215 -18.45 12.93 -6.66
N ASN A 216 -17.39 12.64 -7.43
CA ASN A 216 -16.79 11.32 -7.47
C ASN A 216 -16.10 11.00 -6.14
N VAL A 217 -15.40 11.97 -5.55
CA VAL A 217 -14.77 11.80 -4.23
C VAL A 217 -15.83 11.53 -3.16
N ASP A 218 -16.93 12.27 -3.15
CA ASP A 218 -18.00 12.09 -2.17
C ASP A 218 -18.66 10.70 -2.30
N GLN A 219 -18.91 10.25 -3.54
CA GLN A 219 -19.44 8.90 -3.81
C GLN A 219 -18.47 7.81 -3.38
N GLU A 220 -17.19 7.96 -3.69
CA GLU A 220 -16.15 7.01 -3.31
C GLU A 220 -15.98 6.93 -1.80
N ILE A 221 -15.99 8.07 -1.08
CA ILE A 221 -15.93 8.09 0.39
C ILE A 221 -17.08 7.29 1.00
N ASN A 222 -18.31 7.51 0.54
CA ASN A 222 -19.47 6.76 1.05
C ASN A 222 -19.34 5.26 0.80
N PHE A 223 -18.95 4.88 -0.43
CA PHE A 223 -18.69 3.49 -0.79
C PHE A 223 -17.60 2.85 0.10
N VAL A 224 -16.48 3.54 0.32
CA VAL A 224 -15.38 3.01 1.14
C VAL A 224 -15.78 2.95 2.62
N ILE A 225 -16.61 3.86 3.12
CA ILE A 225 -17.16 3.79 4.49
C ILE A 225 -18.03 2.55 4.65
N ASP A 226 -18.94 2.28 3.72
CA ASP A 226 -19.80 1.10 3.76
C ASP A 226 -18.97 -0.18 3.72
N LEU A 227 -17.97 -0.23 2.84
CA LEU A 227 -17.02 -1.33 2.78
C LEU A 227 -16.19 -1.48 4.06
N ALA A 228 -15.76 -0.39 4.68
CA ALA A 228 -14.99 -0.42 5.92
C ALA A 228 -15.86 -0.88 7.11
N LYS A 229 -17.14 -0.48 7.17
CA LYS A 229 -18.11 -0.98 8.16
C LYS A 229 -18.34 -2.48 8.02
N GLU A 230 -18.44 -2.97 6.79
CA GLU A 230 -18.60 -4.40 6.50
C GLU A 230 -17.33 -5.20 6.84
N LEU A 231 -16.18 -4.80 6.27
CA LEU A 231 -14.95 -5.57 6.35
C LEU A 231 -14.25 -5.43 7.69
N LYS A 232 -14.48 -4.34 8.44
CA LYS A 232 -13.74 -3.98 9.66
C LYS A 232 -12.22 -4.13 9.44
N PRO A 233 -11.62 -3.40 8.50
CA PRO A 233 -10.18 -3.43 8.28
C PRO A 233 -9.46 -2.77 9.47
N TYR A 234 -8.19 -3.09 9.67
CA TYR A 234 -7.36 -2.42 10.66
C TYR A 234 -7.17 -0.94 10.33
N ALA A 235 -7.05 -0.61 9.04
CA ALA A 235 -6.89 0.76 8.58
C ALA A 235 -7.44 0.96 7.15
N VAL A 236 -7.75 2.22 6.84
CA VAL A 236 -8.08 2.69 5.49
C VAL A 236 -7.15 3.86 5.16
N VAL A 237 -6.47 3.77 4.03
CA VAL A 237 -5.63 4.83 3.44
C VAL A 237 -6.37 5.35 2.22
N HIS A 238 -7.18 6.39 2.41
CA HIS A 238 -8.04 6.96 1.37
C HIS A 238 -7.36 8.15 0.68
N VAL A 239 -6.39 7.91 -0.22
CA VAL A 239 -5.59 9.00 -0.83
C VAL A 239 -6.45 10.11 -1.45
N PRO A 240 -7.60 9.81 -2.08
CA PRO A 240 -8.43 10.87 -2.66
C PRO A 240 -8.89 11.95 -1.69
N ILE A 241 -9.14 11.62 -0.42
CA ILE A 241 -9.59 12.61 0.56
C ILE A 241 -8.48 13.62 0.88
N ALA A 242 -7.22 13.17 0.89
CA ALA A 242 -6.08 14.03 1.18
C ALA A 242 -5.82 15.02 0.04
N ILE A 243 -5.81 14.52 -1.21
CA ILE A 243 -5.65 15.38 -2.39
C ILE A 243 -6.83 16.36 -2.48
N ASN A 244 -8.06 15.89 -2.28
CA ASN A 244 -9.25 16.74 -2.27
C ASN A 244 -9.13 17.88 -1.26
N MET A 245 -8.70 17.57 -0.02
CA MET A 245 -8.49 18.57 1.03
C MET A 245 -7.38 19.57 0.69
N ILE A 246 -6.29 19.14 0.04
CA ILE A 246 -5.21 20.04 -0.38
C ILE A 246 -5.65 20.96 -1.52
N GLN A 247 -6.51 20.47 -2.42
CA GLN A 247 -7.05 21.26 -3.52
C GLN A 247 -8.14 22.27 -3.07
N GLN A 248 -8.62 22.20 -1.82
CA GLN A 248 -9.63 23.15 -1.31
C GLN A 248 -9.08 24.59 -1.32
N GLY A 249 -9.79 25.49 -2.00
CA GLY A 249 -9.35 26.89 -2.17
C GLY A 249 -8.24 27.09 -3.22
N GLY A 250 -7.84 26.03 -3.91
CA GLY A 250 -6.81 26.05 -4.95
C GLY A 250 -5.41 25.71 -4.44
N THR A 251 -4.57 25.16 -5.32
CA THR A 251 -3.18 24.77 -5.01
C THR A 251 -2.32 24.72 -6.27
N ASP A 252 -1.05 25.10 -6.13
CA ASP A 252 -0.01 24.92 -7.16
C ASP A 252 0.65 23.53 -7.08
N LEU A 253 0.37 22.75 -6.03
CA LEU A 253 0.92 21.41 -5.87
C LEU A 253 0.27 20.45 -6.87
N THR A 254 1.11 19.63 -7.51
CA THR A 254 0.68 18.58 -8.44
C THR A 254 0.87 17.21 -7.83
N PHE A 255 0.00 16.27 -8.18
CA PHE A 255 -0.08 14.92 -7.60
C PHE A 255 0.06 13.79 -8.64
N CYS A 256 0.15 14.10 -9.92
CA CYS A 256 0.59 13.18 -10.96
C CYS A 256 1.56 13.87 -11.92
N TYR A 257 2.24 13.07 -12.73
CA TYR A 257 3.09 13.60 -13.80
C TYR A 257 2.22 14.16 -14.94
N GLU A 258 2.76 15.09 -15.73
CA GLU A 258 2.09 15.59 -16.93
C GLU A 258 2.15 14.58 -18.07
N ASN A 259 3.32 13.96 -18.27
CA ASN A 259 3.58 13.00 -19.35
C ASN A 259 3.29 11.54 -18.94
N ASP A 260 2.82 11.31 -17.71
CA ASP A 260 2.51 9.99 -17.18
C ASP A 260 1.35 10.08 -16.17
N PHE A 261 0.29 9.30 -16.37
CA PHE A 261 -0.87 9.33 -15.46
C PHE A 261 -0.57 8.75 -14.07
N HIS A 262 0.64 8.25 -13.79
CA HIS A 262 0.97 7.74 -12.46
C HIS A 262 1.11 8.87 -11.42
N PRO A 263 0.95 8.53 -10.13
CA PRO A 263 1.27 9.45 -9.05
C PRO A 263 2.70 9.94 -9.18
N ASN A 264 2.97 11.19 -8.78
CA ASN A 264 4.34 11.69 -8.70
C ASN A 264 4.94 11.47 -7.30
N GLN A 265 6.18 11.93 -7.11
CA GLN A 265 6.93 11.81 -5.85
C GLN A 265 6.15 12.42 -4.67
N ARG A 266 5.40 13.50 -4.89
CA ARG A 266 4.59 14.17 -3.87
C ARG A 266 3.44 13.30 -3.39
N THR A 267 2.73 12.62 -4.31
CA THR A 267 1.67 11.69 -3.93
C THR A 267 2.22 10.47 -3.20
N ALA A 268 3.39 9.96 -3.60
CA ALA A 268 4.05 8.88 -2.88
C ALA A 268 4.47 9.30 -1.45
N PHE A 269 5.00 10.51 -1.28
CA PHE A 269 5.30 11.08 0.04
C PHE A 269 4.04 11.23 0.90
N LEU A 270 2.99 11.84 0.36
CA LEU A 270 1.69 11.99 1.01
C LEU A 270 1.14 10.63 1.45
N THR A 271 1.13 9.65 0.54
CA THR A 271 0.59 8.31 0.78
C THR A 271 1.36 7.58 1.88
N ALA A 272 2.70 7.59 1.86
CA ALA A 272 3.51 6.94 2.88
C ALA A 272 3.24 7.49 4.30
N ASN A 273 3.09 8.82 4.41
CA ASN A 273 2.70 9.48 5.66
C ASN A 273 1.26 9.13 6.07
N MET A 274 0.34 8.98 5.12
CA MET A 274 -1.03 8.51 5.41
C MET A 274 -1.06 7.08 5.94
N PHE A 275 -0.20 6.19 5.44
CA PHE A 275 -0.07 4.84 6.02
C PHE A 275 0.33 4.92 7.50
N TYR A 276 1.26 5.81 7.87
CA TYR A 276 1.66 5.97 9.27
C TYR A 276 0.50 6.47 10.13
N ALA A 277 -0.16 7.54 9.69
CA ALA A 277 -1.31 8.10 10.40
C ALA A 277 -2.46 7.08 10.52
N ALA A 278 -2.73 6.30 9.46
CA ALA A 278 -3.79 5.30 9.47
C ALA A 278 -3.47 4.14 10.41
N PHE A 279 -2.18 3.79 10.55
CA PHE A 279 -1.74 2.67 11.37
C PHE A 279 -1.59 3.01 12.84
N PHE A 280 -1.02 4.18 13.16
CA PHE A 280 -0.68 4.59 14.53
C PHE A 280 -1.57 5.69 15.10
N LYS A 281 -2.40 6.32 14.29
CA LYS A 281 -3.24 7.47 14.69
C LYS A 281 -2.41 8.65 15.21
N GLU A 282 -1.22 8.81 14.63
CA GLU A 282 -0.24 9.82 15.00
C GLU A 282 0.19 10.62 13.76
N SER A 283 0.53 11.89 13.96
CA SER A 283 1.07 12.75 12.90
C SER A 283 2.55 12.46 12.64
N THR A 284 2.98 12.58 11.38
CA THR A 284 4.39 12.54 10.98
C THR A 284 5.01 13.93 10.87
N GLU A 285 4.28 15.00 11.22
CA GLU A 285 4.81 16.36 11.18
C GLU A 285 6.07 16.49 12.04
N GLY A 286 7.16 16.96 11.42
CA GLY A 286 8.46 17.07 12.09
C GLY A 286 9.39 15.87 11.87
N PHE A 287 8.93 14.79 11.24
CA PHE A 287 9.79 13.68 10.84
C PHE A 287 10.86 14.18 9.85
N MET A 288 12.06 13.59 9.95
CA MET A 288 13.22 13.81 9.10
C MET A 288 13.04 13.23 7.70
N PHE A 289 12.24 12.16 7.52
CA PHE A 289 11.87 11.65 6.20
C PHE A 289 11.35 12.77 5.29
N ASN A 290 12.08 13.06 4.21
CA ASN A 290 11.82 14.19 3.33
C ASN A 290 12.19 13.93 1.87
N LYS A 291 12.37 12.68 1.45
CA LYS A 291 12.88 12.37 0.11
C LYS A 291 12.11 11.23 -0.53
N VAL A 292 11.76 11.39 -1.81
CA VAL A 292 11.16 10.35 -2.63
C VAL A 292 11.86 10.28 -3.99
N THR A 293 12.13 9.07 -4.45
CA THR A 293 12.78 8.81 -5.74
C THR A 293 11.83 8.05 -6.65
N GLU A 294 11.61 8.57 -7.85
CA GLU A 294 10.98 7.84 -8.95
C GLU A 294 11.85 6.64 -9.33
N ASN A 295 11.21 5.47 -9.45
CA ASN A 295 11.87 4.18 -9.64
C ASN A 295 11.39 3.46 -10.92
N LYS A 296 10.84 4.20 -11.91
CA LYS A 296 10.59 3.66 -13.25
C LYS A 296 11.89 3.04 -13.69
N THR A 297 11.90 1.73 -13.85
CA THR A 297 13.10 1.03 -14.27
C THR A 297 13.36 1.44 -15.70
N HIS A 298 14.38 2.28 -15.89
CA HIS A 298 15.10 2.33 -17.15
C HIS A 298 15.79 0.97 -17.27
N ALA A 299 15.54 0.24 -18.35
CA ALA A 299 16.09 -1.10 -18.55
C ALA A 299 17.63 -1.11 -18.63
N ASN A 300 18.22 0.07 -18.73
CA ASN A 300 19.63 0.31 -18.92
C ASN A 300 20.10 1.46 -18.01
N GLU A 301 21.12 1.24 -17.18
CA GLU A 301 21.74 2.29 -16.37
C GLU A 301 22.49 3.34 -17.21
N GLN A 302 22.77 3.03 -18.48
CA GLN A 302 23.28 3.96 -19.47
C GLN A 302 22.18 4.74 -20.22
N ASP A 303 20.89 4.56 -19.87
CA ASP A 303 19.83 5.42 -20.38
C ASP A 303 20.10 6.87 -19.92
N PRO A 304 20.22 7.85 -20.83
CA PRO A 304 20.46 9.23 -20.45
C PRO A 304 19.38 9.79 -19.52
N ASN A 305 18.20 9.18 -19.48
CA ASN A 305 17.09 9.55 -18.62
C ASN A 305 17.02 8.77 -17.30
N VAL A 306 18.01 7.93 -16.97
CA VAL A 306 17.98 7.07 -15.76
C VAL A 306 17.78 7.84 -14.45
N ASN A 307 18.18 9.13 -14.43
CA ASN A 307 18.04 10.02 -13.28
C ASN A 307 16.90 11.04 -13.43
N LEU A 308 16.04 10.88 -14.43
CA LEU A 308 14.91 11.75 -14.70
C LEU A 308 13.58 11.05 -14.38
N ASP A 309 12.59 11.84 -13.99
CA ASP A 309 11.21 11.39 -13.90
C ASP A 309 10.50 11.51 -15.26
N PRO A 310 9.23 11.05 -15.39
CA PRO A 310 8.50 11.11 -16.66
C PRO A 310 8.34 12.51 -17.25
N ASP A 311 8.46 13.57 -16.44
CA ASP A 311 8.35 14.95 -16.89
C ASP A 311 9.72 15.56 -17.25
N GLY A 312 10.80 14.76 -17.16
CA GLY A 312 12.17 15.20 -17.45
C GLY A 312 12.84 15.95 -16.29
N ASN A 313 12.21 15.98 -15.11
CA ASN A 313 12.78 16.58 -13.91
C ASN A 313 13.65 15.56 -13.16
N PRO A 314 14.44 15.95 -12.16
CA PRO A 314 15.19 14.99 -11.35
C PRO A 314 14.29 13.90 -10.74
N ALA A 315 14.67 12.63 -10.92
CA ALA A 315 13.91 11.49 -10.39
C ALA A 315 13.71 11.57 -8.87
N THR A 316 14.67 12.16 -8.16
CA THR A 316 14.62 12.35 -6.70
C THR A 316 14.20 13.76 -6.34
N VAL A 317 13.14 13.86 -5.54
CA VAL A 317 12.69 15.10 -4.92
C VAL A 317 13.05 15.07 -3.43
N VAL A 318 13.69 16.14 -2.96
CA VAL A 318 13.88 16.43 -1.53
C VAL A 318 12.90 17.55 -1.18
N PHE A 319 11.96 17.28 -0.28
CA PHE A 319 10.93 18.23 0.12
C PHE A 319 11.52 19.23 1.12
N GLU A 320 11.39 20.51 0.79
CA GLU A 320 11.72 21.62 1.69
C GLU A 320 10.82 21.61 2.92
N LYS A 321 11.31 22.23 4.01
CA LYS A 321 10.68 22.14 5.34
C LYS A 321 9.19 22.46 5.34
N ASP A 322 8.77 23.51 4.64
CA ASP A 322 7.38 23.98 4.66
C ASP A 322 6.46 23.03 3.88
N GLU A 323 6.85 22.64 2.66
CA GLU A 323 6.08 21.66 1.86
C GLU A 323 6.04 20.29 2.56
N LYS A 324 7.17 19.83 3.10
CA LYS A 324 7.27 18.57 3.85
C LYS A 324 6.31 18.55 5.03
N ASN A 325 6.36 19.55 5.90
CA ASN A 325 5.51 19.63 7.08
C ASN A 325 4.04 19.79 6.70
N TYR A 326 3.74 20.56 5.65
CA TYR A 326 2.39 20.70 5.13
C TYR A 326 1.83 19.35 4.67
N LEU A 327 2.56 18.59 3.85
CA LEU A 327 2.12 17.28 3.36
C LEU A 327 1.97 16.26 4.51
N GLN A 328 2.90 16.22 5.46
CA GLN A 328 2.81 15.37 6.66
C GLN A 328 1.54 15.66 7.48
N ARG A 329 1.27 16.95 7.75
CA ARG A 329 0.06 17.38 8.47
C ARG A 329 -1.22 17.06 7.70
N MET A 330 -1.23 17.30 6.38
CA MET A 330 -2.39 16.99 5.54
C MET A 330 -2.66 15.49 5.45
N SER A 331 -1.61 14.65 5.40
CA SER A 331 -1.76 13.20 5.50
C SER A 331 -2.48 12.78 6.79
N TYR A 332 -2.06 13.32 7.94
CA TYR A 332 -2.71 13.03 9.23
C TYR A 332 -4.16 13.51 9.27
N ASN A 333 -4.40 14.77 8.92
CA ASN A 333 -5.73 15.38 8.94
C ASN A 333 -6.71 14.62 8.04
N ALA A 334 -6.26 14.20 6.86
CA ALA A 334 -7.07 13.43 5.92
C ALA A 334 -7.48 12.06 6.46
N VAL A 335 -6.55 11.36 7.10
CA VAL A 335 -6.84 10.06 7.73
C VAL A 335 -7.80 10.23 8.92
N MET A 336 -7.55 11.21 9.79
CA MET A 336 -8.44 11.47 10.93
C MET A 336 -9.83 11.87 10.46
N ARG A 337 -9.93 12.70 9.42
CA ARG A 337 -11.20 13.06 8.79
C ARG A 337 -11.94 11.84 8.26
N PHE A 338 -11.26 10.94 7.55
CA PHE A 338 -11.89 9.71 7.08
C PHE A 338 -12.39 8.84 8.26
N MET A 339 -11.61 8.73 9.34
CA MET A 339 -12.01 7.99 10.53
C MET A 339 -13.22 8.59 11.24
N GLU A 340 -13.32 9.91 11.34
CA GLU A 340 -14.51 10.58 11.87
C GLU A 340 -15.76 10.23 11.05
N LEU A 341 -15.64 10.17 9.73
CA LEU A 341 -16.75 9.79 8.85
C LEU A 341 -17.10 8.30 9.00
N TRP A 342 -16.10 7.44 9.13
CA TRP A 342 -16.30 6.01 9.32
C TRP A 342 -16.95 5.66 10.67
N ASN A 343 -16.64 6.42 11.74
CA ASN A 343 -17.17 6.20 13.08
C ASN A 343 -18.57 6.78 13.32
N LYS A 344 -19.14 7.51 12.35
CA LYS A 344 -20.54 7.94 12.34
C LYS A 344 -21.42 6.84 11.77
#